data_AF-A0A7W0SME5-F1
#
_entry.id   AF-A0A7W0SME5-F1
#
_cell.length_a   1.000
_cell.length_b   1.000
_cell.length_c   1.000
_cell.angle_alpha   90.00
_cell.angle_beta   90.00
_cell.angle_gamma   90.00
#
_symmetry.space_group_name_H-M   'P 1'
#
loop_
_entity.id
_entity.type
_entity.pdbx_description
1 polymer ?
#
loop_
_entity_poly.entity_id
_entity_poly.type
_entity_poly.pdbx_seq_one_letter_code
_entity_poly.pdbx_strand_id
1 'polypeptide(L)'
;MAVVDEHAGNGELVAGTLEVTSGCVILDERGHQRLVMAWPSDLSSWIEESGAIGFDSSTGERLVLQDQYRVSITGTRVAEQASLDWVNAPRPDCVSGGVFLVSDVTDLVIPPEDLAASDGPIGGGLSSATGTEAQLECPTDVEAATEEWYGPAGLTLDGAVAEAFGDLLVGWIGEPFEMESTDEWSSWGLQDDEGNLVAVATVVASNGGWDPSHARYCVIPQPTPPPPPFTLYVSNQSFEDPTVGITITIDDQIVVDEDFEVEGQHNWIAFTPDVDPGDHTLEAVSDKGAEFRVDFTLPAGEPRWAVVDYWFYPDEGPRRFTFNISDEPLAFG
;
A
#
# COMPACT_ATOMS: atom_id res chain seq x y z
N MET A 1 -25.64 -14.90 22.18
CA MET A 1 -24.62 -14.43 23.14
C MET A 1 -23.50 -15.47 23.12
N ALA A 2 -22.57 -15.34 22.18
CA ALA A 2 -21.37 -16.16 22.16
C ALA A 2 -20.39 -15.51 23.14
N VAL A 3 -19.98 -16.26 24.15
CA VAL A 3 -18.91 -15.83 25.06
C VAL A 3 -17.61 -16.16 24.32
N VAL A 4 -16.88 -15.13 23.90
CA VAL A 4 -15.52 -15.28 23.39
C VAL A 4 -14.66 -15.73 24.57
N ASP A 5 -13.94 -16.84 24.40
CA ASP A 5 -13.06 -17.40 25.43
C ASP A 5 -11.87 -16.45 25.62
N GLU A 6 -11.74 -15.82 26.79
CA GLU A 6 -10.67 -14.88 27.18
C GLU A 6 -9.29 -15.57 27.36
N HIS A 7 -9.04 -16.65 26.64
CA HIS A 7 -7.69 -17.20 26.54
C HIS A 7 -6.91 -16.36 25.52
N ALA A 8 -6.18 -15.37 26.04
CA ALA A 8 -5.16 -14.60 25.35
C ALA A 8 -4.19 -15.53 24.61
N GLY A 9 -4.54 -15.89 23.38
CA GLY A 9 -3.60 -16.37 22.39
C GLY A 9 -2.60 -15.26 22.13
N ASN A 10 -1.32 -15.60 22.04
CA ASN A 10 -0.28 -14.64 21.65
C ASN A 10 -0.73 -13.96 20.36
N GLY A 11 -1.04 -12.67 20.43
CA GLY A 11 -1.51 -11.91 19.27
C GLY A 11 -0.54 -12.10 18.10
N GLU A 12 -1.09 -12.39 16.94
CA GLU A 12 -0.33 -12.41 15.70
C GLU A 12 0.05 -10.96 15.37
N LEU A 13 1.32 -10.73 15.04
CA LEU A 13 1.77 -9.44 14.50
C LEU A 13 1.72 -9.53 12.98
N VAL A 14 0.93 -8.66 12.36
CA VAL A 14 0.83 -8.51 10.90
C VAL A 14 1.24 -7.09 10.52
N ALA A 15 1.87 -6.92 9.36
CA ALA A 15 2.30 -5.63 8.88
C ALA A 15 2.00 -5.49 7.39
N GLY A 16 1.52 -4.31 7.00
CA GLY A 16 1.09 -4.06 5.64
C GLY A 16 0.69 -2.61 5.40
N THR A 17 0.14 -2.36 4.22
CA THR A 17 -0.44 -1.08 3.84
C THR A 17 -1.94 -1.12 4.08
N LEU A 18 -2.49 -0.12 4.75
CA LEU A 18 -3.93 0.02 4.90
C LEU A 18 -4.56 0.50 3.60
N GLU A 19 -5.63 -0.15 3.21
CA GLU A 19 -6.57 0.34 2.21
C GLU A 19 -7.86 0.71 2.92
N VAL A 20 -8.12 2.01 3.08
CA VAL A 20 -9.27 2.53 3.82
C VAL A 20 -10.28 3.08 2.83
N THR A 21 -11.44 2.43 2.76
CA THR A 21 -12.56 2.87 1.93
C THR A 21 -13.76 3.21 2.81
N SER A 22 -14.81 3.79 2.21
CA SER A 22 -16.05 4.13 2.93
C SER A 22 -16.81 2.93 3.55
N GLY A 23 -16.38 1.68 3.28
CA GLY A 23 -17.05 0.48 3.79
C GLY A 23 -16.13 -0.68 4.18
N CYS A 24 -14.83 -0.59 3.89
CA CYS A 24 -13.86 -1.64 4.16
C CYS A 24 -12.58 -1.04 4.71
N VAL A 25 -11.93 -1.79 5.58
CA VAL A 25 -10.54 -1.54 5.99
C VAL A 25 -9.79 -2.81 5.71
N ILE A 26 -8.89 -2.75 4.74
CA ILE A 26 -8.11 -3.90 4.30
C ILE A 26 -6.65 -3.65 4.66
N LEU A 27 -5.95 -4.68 5.09
CA LEU A 27 -4.50 -4.66 5.21
C LEU A 27 -3.93 -5.48 4.06
N ASP A 28 -3.19 -4.82 3.16
CA ASP A 28 -2.44 -5.48 2.11
C ASP A 28 -1.05 -5.86 2.63
N GLU A 29 -0.85 -7.16 2.86
CA GLU A 29 0.43 -7.76 3.19
C GLU A 29 1.25 -7.95 1.89
N ARG A 30 2.03 -6.92 1.54
CA ARG A 30 3.04 -6.95 0.47
C ARG A 30 2.48 -7.29 -0.93
N GLY A 31 1.24 -6.91 -1.25
CA GLY A 31 0.64 -7.11 -2.57
C GLY A 31 0.16 -8.53 -2.85
N HIS A 32 0.16 -9.42 -1.85
CA HIS A 32 -0.12 -10.84 -2.05
C HIS A 32 -1.22 -11.40 -1.16
N GLN A 33 -1.50 -10.78 0.00
CA GLN A 33 -2.59 -11.20 0.89
C GLN A 33 -3.33 -9.98 1.41
N ARG A 34 -4.66 -9.99 1.25
CA ARG A 34 -5.55 -8.91 1.70
C ARG A 34 -6.36 -9.42 2.89
N LEU A 35 -6.20 -8.77 4.03
CA LEU A 35 -6.94 -9.11 5.25
C LEU A 35 -8.00 -8.07 5.52
N VAL A 36 -9.23 -8.53 5.75
CA VAL A 36 -10.29 -7.65 6.24
C VAL A 36 -10.03 -7.38 7.71
N MET A 37 -9.82 -6.11 8.05
CA MET A 37 -9.51 -5.69 9.40
C MET A 37 -10.81 -5.48 10.18
N ALA A 38 -10.97 -6.24 11.26
CA ALA A 38 -12.04 -6.06 12.22
C ALA A 38 -11.62 -5.14 13.35
N TRP A 39 -12.20 -3.94 13.34
CA TRP A 39 -11.94 -2.91 14.33
C TRP A 39 -13.00 -2.97 15.44
N PRO A 40 -12.61 -3.23 16.71
CA PRO A 40 -13.54 -3.27 17.83
C PRO A 40 -14.23 -1.93 18.05
N SER A 41 -15.57 -1.92 18.13
CA SER A 41 -16.36 -0.70 18.27
C SER A 41 -16.09 0.14 19.53
N ASP A 42 -15.55 -0.49 20.56
CA ASP A 42 -15.15 0.15 21.82
C ASP A 42 -13.78 0.83 21.75
N LEU A 43 -12.94 0.46 20.78
CA LEU A 43 -11.60 1.01 20.58
C LEU A 43 -11.49 1.88 19.32
N SER A 44 -12.54 1.97 18.50
CA SER A 44 -12.43 2.68 17.24
C SER A 44 -13.68 3.41 16.81
N SER A 45 -13.49 4.41 15.96
CA SER A 45 -14.60 5.12 15.32
C SER A 45 -14.19 5.73 13.98
N TRP A 46 -15.14 5.77 13.04
CA TRP A 46 -14.96 6.42 11.76
C TRP A 46 -14.95 7.93 11.90
N ILE A 47 -14.04 8.58 11.18
CA ILE A 47 -13.96 10.03 11.08
C ILE A 47 -14.53 10.42 9.72
N GLU A 48 -15.85 10.64 9.66
CA GLU A 48 -16.61 10.84 8.42
C GLU A 48 -16.02 11.89 7.47
N GLU A 49 -15.43 12.96 8.00
CA GLU A 49 -14.86 14.06 7.21
C GLU A 49 -13.64 13.64 6.37
N SER A 50 -12.84 12.70 6.88
CA SER A 50 -11.60 12.25 6.24
C SER A 50 -11.70 10.85 5.66
N GLY A 51 -12.72 10.08 6.03
CA GLY A 51 -12.77 8.65 5.75
C GLY A 51 -11.73 7.84 6.55
N ALA A 52 -11.08 8.45 7.54
CA ALA A 52 -10.09 7.80 8.38
C ALA A 52 -10.73 7.00 9.53
N ILE A 53 -9.92 6.14 10.16
CA ILE A 53 -10.28 5.38 11.35
C ILE A 53 -9.52 5.97 12.53
N GLY A 54 -10.25 6.45 13.53
CA GLY A 54 -9.66 6.74 14.83
C GLY A 54 -9.60 5.46 15.66
N PHE A 55 -8.43 5.13 16.21
CA PHE A 55 -8.20 3.95 17.03
C PHE A 55 -7.55 4.34 18.36
N ASP A 56 -8.15 3.93 19.48
CA ASP A 56 -7.63 4.12 20.82
C ASP A 56 -6.71 2.93 21.16
N SER A 57 -5.40 3.16 21.11
CA SER A 57 -4.38 2.14 21.35
C SER A 57 -4.32 1.69 22.80
N SER A 58 -3.66 0.55 23.07
CA SER A 58 -3.51 0.03 24.43
C SER A 58 -2.70 0.95 25.36
N THR A 59 -1.91 1.88 24.80
CA THR A 59 -1.16 2.90 25.56
C THR A 59 -2.02 4.10 25.95
N GLY A 60 -3.26 4.19 25.44
CA GLY A 60 -4.18 5.31 25.65
C GLY A 60 -4.02 6.45 24.66
N GLU A 61 -3.14 6.30 23.66
CA GLU A 61 -3.02 7.24 22.55
C GLU A 61 -4.09 6.96 21.49
N ARG A 62 -4.68 8.04 20.96
CA ARG A 62 -5.63 7.95 19.85
C ARG A 62 -4.91 8.16 18.52
N LEU A 63 -4.80 7.10 17.74
CA LEU A 63 -4.21 7.09 16.42
C LEU A 63 -5.28 7.39 15.36
N VAL A 64 -4.90 8.09 14.30
CA VAL A 64 -5.75 8.33 13.13
C VAL A 64 -5.11 7.62 11.94
N LEU A 65 -5.77 6.57 11.46
CA LEU A 65 -5.30 5.71 10.39
C LEU A 65 -6.01 6.07 9.09
N GLN A 66 -5.25 6.36 8.05
CA GLN A 66 -5.78 6.73 6.74
C GLN A 66 -5.43 5.68 5.67
N ASP A 67 -5.98 5.88 4.48
CA ASP A 67 -5.62 5.10 3.31
C ASP A 67 -4.12 5.21 3.03
N GLN A 68 -3.51 4.15 2.52
CA GLN A 68 -2.09 4.01 2.21
C GLN A 68 -1.11 4.06 3.40
N TYR A 69 -1.60 4.19 4.63
CA TYR A 69 -0.72 4.15 5.81
C TYR A 69 -0.10 2.77 5.99
N ARG A 70 1.21 2.72 6.25
CA ARG A 70 1.87 1.46 6.63
C ARG A 70 1.78 1.27 8.12
N VAL A 71 1.33 0.09 8.54
CA VAL A 71 1.06 -0.21 9.95
C VAL A 71 1.57 -1.59 10.33
N SER A 72 1.98 -1.74 11.58
CA SER A 72 2.16 -3.05 12.22
C SER A 72 1.10 -3.20 13.30
N ILE A 73 0.25 -4.22 13.15
CA ILE A 73 -0.94 -4.43 13.97
C ILE A 73 -0.84 -5.77 14.67
N THR A 74 -1.20 -5.80 15.95
CA THR A 74 -1.40 -7.06 16.68
C THR A 74 -2.87 -7.43 16.70
N GLY A 75 -3.16 -8.73 16.63
CA GLY A 75 -4.53 -9.19 16.64
C GLY A 75 -4.66 -10.70 16.55
N THR A 76 -5.83 -11.16 16.12
CA THR A 76 -6.11 -12.59 15.97
C THR A 76 -6.96 -12.81 14.73
N ARG A 77 -6.57 -13.77 13.89
CA ARG A 77 -7.41 -14.24 12.77
C ARG A 77 -8.65 -14.94 13.32
N VAL A 78 -9.82 -14.50 12.88
CA VAL A 78 -11.10 -15.10 13.25
C VAL A 78 -11.80 -15.62 12.00
N ALA A 79 -12.57 -16.71 12.17
CA ALA A 79 -13.45 -17.16 11.10
C ALA A 79 -14.55 -16.12 10.86
N GLU A 80 -14.95 -15.94 9.58
CA GLU A 80 -15.91 -14.94 9.08
C GLU A 80 -17.26 -14.84 9.82
N GLN A 81 -17.60 -15.83 10.67
CA GLN A 81 -18.89 -15.88 11.38
C GLN A 81 -18.80 -15.54 12.87
N ALA A 82 -17.68 -14.99 13.35
CA ALA A 82 -17.61 -14.50 14.72
C ALA A 82 -18.57 -13.31 14.90
N SER A 83 -19.42 -13.40 15.93
CA SER A 83 -20.30 -12.31 16.38
C SER A 83 -19.44 -11.20 17.01
N LEU A 84 -18.76 -10.43 16.17
CA LEU A 84 -17.96 -9.27 16.59
C LEU A 84 -18.84 -8.01 16.61
N ASP A 85 -18.60 -7.13 17.59
CA ASP A 85 -19.18 -5.78 17.64
C ASP A 85 -18.27 -4.83 16.86
N TRP A 86 -18.55 -4.70 15.56
CA TRP A 86 -17.81 -3.86 14.62
C TRP A 86 -18.17 -2.39 14.77
N VAL A 87 -17.21 -1.48 14.57
CA VAL A 87 -17.51 -0.05 14.35
C VAL A 87 -18.48 0.12 13.18
N ASN A 88 -18.27 -0.66 12.12
CA ASN A 88 -19.20 -0.91 11.04
C ASN A 88 -18.93 -2.32 10.53
N ALA A 89 -19.97 -3.13 10.40
CA ALA A 89 -19.81 -4.42 9.76
C ALA A 89 -19.25 -4.19 8.35
N PRO A 90 -18.15 -4.86 7.97
CA PRO A 90 -17.62 -4.73 6.62
C PRO A 90 -18.74 -5.08 5.65
N ARG A 91 -18.83 -4.31 4.56
CA ARG A 91 -19.82 -4.61 3.54
C ARG A 91 -19.55 -6.02 2.97
N PRO A 92 -20.58 -6.72 2.47
CA PRO A 92 -20.42 -8.10 1.97
C PRO A 92 -19.43 -8.24 0.79
N ASP A 93 -19.18 -7.15 0.06
CA ASP A 93 -18.18 -7.03 -1.01
C ASP A 93 -16.74 -6.86 -0.48
N CYS A 94 -16.55 -6.54 0.81
CA CYS A 94 -15.23 -6.43 1.43
C CYS A 94 -14.57 -7.78 1.73
N VAL A 95 -15.24 -8.91 1.50
CA VAL A 95 -14.83 -10.21 2.04
C VAL A 95 -13.66 -10.80 1.24
N SER A 96 -12.46 -10.73 1.82
CA SER A 96 -11.25 -11.36 1.29
C SER A 96 -10.67 -12.36 2.29
N GLY A 97 -10.74 -13.67 2.00
CA GLY A 97 -9.90 -14.75 2.55
C GLY A 97 -9.84 -15.00 4.08
N GLY A 98 -10.29 -14.08 4.93
CA GLY A 98 -10.21 -14.14 6.39
C GLY A 98 -10.36 -12.77 7.05
N VAL A 99 -10.81 -12.77 8.31
CA VAL A 99 -10.99 -11.57 9.13
C VAL A 99 -9.89 -11.51 10.19
N PHE A 100 -9.25 -10.35 10.33
CA PHE A 100 -8.24 -10.10 11.35
C PHE A 100 -8.77 -9.14 12.42
N LEU A 101 -9.01 -9.64 13.64
CA LEU A 101 -9.46 -8.83 14.76
C LEU A 101 -8.29 -8.05 15.36
N VAL A 102 -8.35 -6.72 15.22
CA VAL A 102 -7.31 -5.80 15.72
C VAL A 102 -7.39 -5.69 17.23
N SER A 103 -6.29 -5.96 17.92
CA SER A 103 -6.14 -5.69 19.35
C SER A 103 -5.34 -4.42 19.63
N ASP A 104 -4.32 -4.12 18.81
CA ASP A 104 -3.50 -2.91 18.99
C ASP A 104 -2.73 -2.54 17.72
N VAL A 105 -2.32 -1.27 17.61
CA VAL A 105 -1.42 -0.78 16.56
C VAL A 105 -0.07 -0.48 17.21
N THR A 106 0.97 -1.19 16.76
CA THR A 106 2.31 -1.16 17.37
C THR A 106 3.30 -0.28 16.66
N ASP A 107 3.09 -0.05 15.36
CA ASP A 107 3.92 0.83 14.54
C ASP A 107 3.04 1.49 13.49
N LEU A 108 3.34 2.76 13.19
CA LEU A 108 2.62 3.58 12.23
C LEU A 108 3.63 4.41 11.44
N VAL A 109 3.73 4.12 10.14
CA VAL A 109 4.54 4.86 9.18
C VAL A 109 3.60 5.63 8.26
N ILE A 110 3.61 6.95 8.43
CA ILE A 110 2.79 7.88 7.63
C ILE A 110 3.49 8.12 6.29
N PRO A 111 2.79 8.00 5.14
CA PRO A 111 3.33 8.37 3.84
C PRO A 111 3.85 9.82 3.86
N PRO A 112 5.01 10.10 3.23
CA PRO A 112 5.61 11.43 3.27
C PRO A 112 4.73 12.51 2.63
N GLU A 113 3.82 12.14 1.74
CA GLU A 113 2.86 13.06 1.10
C GLU A 113 1.79 13.58 2.07
N ASP A 114 1.41 12.81 3.09
CA ASP A 114 0.39 13.22 4.07
C ASP A 114 0.99 14.05 5.22
N LEU A 115 2.28 13.90 5.50
CA LEU A 115 3.00 14.76 6.44
C LEU A 115 3.02 16.23 5.97
N ALA A 116 2.91 16.47 4.66
CA ALA A 116 2.85 17.82 4.11
C ALA A 116 1.46 18.47 4.22
N ALA A 117 0.41 17.69 4.50
CA ALA A 117 -0.99 18.14 4.44
C ALA A 117 -1.63 18.39 5.82
N SER A 118 -1.02 17.96 6.93
CA SER A 118 -1.64 18.04 8.27
C SER A 118 -1.67 19.43 8.91
N ASP A 119 -1.11 20.46 8.27
CA ASP A 119 -1.10 21.83 8.80
C ASP A 119 -2.37 22.61 8.42
N GLY A 120 -3.45 22.36 9.16
CA GLY A 120 -4.62 23.24 9.20
C GLY A 120 -4.31 24.60 9.86
N PRO A 121 -5.04 25.69 9.51
CA PRO A 121 -4.62 27.06 9.79
C PRO A 121 -4.80 27.42 11.27
N ILE A 122 -3.70 27.54 12.01
CA ILE A 122 -3.71 28.26 13.29
C ILE A 122 -3.92 29.75 12.98
N GLY A 123 -5.09 30.26 13.39
CA GLY A 123 -5.44 31.67 13.34
C GLY A 123 -4.49 32.52 14.18
N GLY A 124 -3.39 32.95 13.57
CA GLY A 124 -2.49 34.00 14.02
C GLY A 124 -2.06 34.78 12.80
N GLY A 125 -2.40 36.08 12.75
CA GLY A 125 -2.15 36.92 11.58
C GLY A 125 -0.69 36.87 11.12
N LEU A 126 -0.46 36.19 10.00
CA LEU A 126 0.74 36.35 9.19
C LEU A 126 0.66 37.71 8.50
N SER A 127 1.34 38.68 9.07
CA SER A 127 1.85 39.83 8.33
C SER A 127 2.78 39.27 7.26
N SER A 128 2.43 39.46 5.98
CA SER A 128 3.31 39.22 4.85
C SER A 128 4.64 39.95 5.05
N ALA A 129 5.68 39.22 5.43
CA ALA A 129 7.04 39.66 5.15
C ALA A 129 7.26 39.40 3.67
N THR A 130 7.30 40.48 2.88
CA THR A 130 7.70 40.45 1.48
C THR A 130 9.17 40.05 1.39
N GLY A 131 9.42 38.75 1.31
CA GLY A 131 10.70 38.15 0.95
C GLY A 131 10.43 37.04 -0.05
N THR A 132 11.11 37.09 -1.20
CA THR A 132 11.08 36.07 -2.25
C THR A 132 11.43 34.69 -1.68
N GLU A 133 10.46 33.80 -1.56
CA GLU A 133 10.69 32.37 -1.41
C GLU A 133 11.23 31.82 -2.73
N ALA A 134 12.46 31.30 -2.71
CA ALA A 134 12.96 30.43 -3.75
C ALA A 134 12.50 29.01 -3.42
N GLN A 135 11.73 28.37 -4.31
CA GLN A 135 11.60 26.92 -4.32
C GLN A 135 13.00 26.35 -4.55
N LEU A 136 13.60 25.74 -3.51
CA LEU A 136 14.83 24.99 -3.65
C LEU A 136 14.45 23.62 -4.23
N GLU A 137 14.96 23.33 -5.43
CA GLU A 137 14.90 21.98 -6.02
C GLU A 137 15.74 21.04 -5.17
N CYS A 138 15.31 19.78 -5.07
CA CYS A 138 16.08 18.81 -4.32
C CYS A 138 17.36 18.49 -5.06
N PRO A 139 18.52 18.57 -4.38
CA PRO A 139 19.78 18.17 -4.97
C PRO A 139 19.69 16.69 -5.36
N THR A 140 19.99 16.40 -6.62
CA THR A 140 20.04 15.03 -7.15
C THR A 140 21.36 14.32 -6.78
N ASP A 141 22.27 15.04 -6.13
CA ASP A 141 23.55 14.56 -5.62
C ASP A 141 23.81 15.13 -4.22
N VAL A 142 24.40 14.31 -3.34
CA VAL A 142 24.77 14.65 -1.96
C VAL A 142 25.82 15.78 -1.91
N GLU A 143 26.75 15.85 -2.87
CA GLU A 143 27.74 16.93 -2.96
C GLU A 143 27.09 18.27 -3.37
N ALA A 144 26.08 18.22 -4.25
CA ALA A 144 25.32 19.42 -4.63
C ALA A 144 24.45 19.93 -3.47
N ALA A 145 23.93 19.03 -2.63
CA ALA A 145 23.15 19.38 -1.45
C ALA A 145 23.96 20.19 -0.43
N THR A 146 25.25 19.89 -0.32
CA THR A 146 26.13 20.61 0.59
C THR A 146 26.41 22.02 0.07
N GLU A 147 26.64 22.23 -1.23
CA GLU A 147 26.96 23.56 -1.79
C GLU A 147 25.75 24.51 -1.91
N GLU A 148 24.57 24.01 -2.28
CA GLU A 148 23.40 24.87 -2.60
C GLU A 148 22.72 25.45 -1.36
N TRP A 149 22.86 24.79 -0.20
CA TRP A 149 22.20 25.20 1.05
C TRP A 149 22.99 26.25 1.86
N TYR A 150 24.14 26.74 1.36
CA TYR A 150 24.99 27.78 1.99
C TYR A 150 24.42 29.22 1.98
N GLY A 151 23.10 29.41 1.90
CA GLY A 151 22.44 30.73 1.91
C GLY A 151 21.84 31.13 3.27
N PRO A 152 21.79 32.44 3.64
CA PRO A 152 21.33 32.91 4.95
C PRO A 152 19.80 32.86 5.17
N ALA A 153 19.06 32.07 4.40
CA ALA A 153 17.60 31.97 4.51
C ALA A 153 17.21 30.77 5.39
N GLY A 154 16.97 31.07 6.67
CA GLY A 154 16.43 30.14 7.65
C GLY A 154 14.97 29.80 7.37
N LEU A 155 14.68 28.50 7.28
CA LEU A 155 13.37 27.91 7.45
C LEU A 155 13.49 26.99 8.67
N THR A 156 12.71 27.29 9.70
CA THR A 156 12.51 26.42 10.88
C THR A 156 11.33 25.51 10.61
N LEU A 157 11.52 24.21 10.79
CA LEU A 157 10.45 23.20 10.79
C LEU A 157 9.89 23.00 12.21
N ASP A 158 8.67 22.48 12.29
CA ASP A 158 8.00 22.13 13.54
C ASP A 158 8.66 20.91 14.22
N GLY A 159 8.65 20.87 15.55
CA GLY A 159 9.50 20.00 16.37
C GLY A 159 9.22 18.50 16.26
N ALA A 160 8.03 18.10 15.82
CA ALA A 160 7.59 16.70 15.81
C ALA A 160 8.22 15.85 14.68
N VAL A 161 8.40 16.43 13.48
CA VAL A 161 9.03 15.73 12.34
C VAL A 161 10.53 15.52 12.59
N ALA A 162 11.14 16.42 13.34
CA ALA A 162 12.56 16.36 13.67
C ALA A 162 12.87 15.33 14.78
N GLU A 163 11.90 15.02 15.66
CA GLU A 163 12.04 13.94 16.67
C GLU A 163 11.98 12.55 16.03
N ALA A 164 11.01 12.27 15.14
CA ALA A 164 10.86 10.95 14.51
C ALA A 164 12.08 10.57 13.63
N PHE A 165 12.65 11.53 12.90
CA PHE A 165 13.90 11.33 12.16
C PHE A 165 15.12 11.29 13.08
N GLY A 166 15.10 12.06 14.18
CA GLY A 166 16.13 12.02 15.22
C GLY A 166 16.28 10.63 15.83
N ASP A 167 15.16 9.97 16.16
CA ASP A 167 15.17 8.61 16.72
C ASP A 167 15.65 7.57 15.69
N LEU A 168 15.29 7.73 14.41
CA LEU A 168 15.76 6.85 13.33
C LEU A 168 17.27 6.99 13.07
N LEU A 169 17.80 8.22 13.13
CA LEU A 169 19.23 8.52 13.02
C LEU A 169 20.02 8.08 14.26
N VAL A 170 19.49 8.27 15.47
CA VAL A 170 20.12 7.86 16.73
C VAL A 170 20.21 6.33 16.85
N GLY A 171 19.24 5.59 16.31
CA GLY A 171 19.30 4.12 16.21
C GLY A 171 20.38 3.60 15.25
N TRP A 172 20.80 4.41 14.28
CA TRP A 172 21.78 4.05 13.25
C TRP A 172 23.22 4.40 13.64
N ILE A 173 23.41 5.51 14.36
CA ILE A 173 24.73 6.01 14.79
C ILE A 173 25.02 5.41 16.17
N GLY A 174 25.40 4.14 16.18
CA GLY A 174 25.46 3.28 17.38
C GLY A 174 26.35 3.74 18.56
N GLU A 175 27.04 4.88 18.53
CA GLU A 175 27.69 5.50 19.70
C GLU A 175 27.81 7.03 19.53
N PRO A 176 27.81 7.82 20.62
CA PRO A 176 28.03 9.27 20.57
C PRO A 176 29.44 9.57 20.05
N PHE A 177 29.54 10.21 18.88
CA PHE A 177 30.81 10.75 18.40
C PHE A 177 31.01 12.16 18.97
N GLU A 178 32.18 12.43 19.55
CA GLU A 178 32.55 13.78 19.98
C GLU A 178 32.99 14.60 18.75
N MET A 179 32.24 15.64 18.38
CA MET A 179 32.69 16.61 17.37
C MET A 179 33.62 17.63 18.00
N GLU A 180 34.74 17.94 17.35
CA GLU A 180 35.68 18.96 17.83
C GLU A 180 35.31 20.40 17.40
N SER A 181 34.23 20.62 16.63
CA SER A 181 33.85 21.96 16.15
C SER A 181 32.34 22.24 16.21
N THR A 182 31.95 23.50 16.47
CA THR A 182 30.57 23.95 16.68
C THR A 182 29.85 24.40 15.41
N ASP A 183 30.48 24.28 14.22
CA ASP A 183 29.97 24.79 12.94
C ASP A 183 30.13 23.77 11.80
N GLU A 184 30.07 22.47 12.11
CA GLU A 184 30.18 21.40 11.10
C GLU A 184 28.78 20.94 10.65
N TRP A 185 28.58 20.98 9.33
CA TRP A 185 27.40 20.44 8.68
C TRP A 185 27.70 19.00 8.26
N SER A 186 26.72 18.12 8.40
CA SER A 186 26.82 16.75 7.91
C SER A 186 25.58 16.42 7.08
N SER A 187 25.81 15.74 5.96
CA SER A 187 24.77 15.29 5.04
C SER A 187 24.80 13.76 4.93
N TRP A 188 23.62 13.17 4.83
CA TRP A 188 23.43 11.72 4.68
C TRP A 188 22.44 11.44 3.55
N GLY A 189 22.74 10.41 2.76
CA GLY A 189 21.87 9.90 1.71
C GLY A 189 21.30 8.54 2.10
N LEU A 190 19.99 8.36 1.92
CA LEU A 190 19.34 7.05 1.98
C LEU A 190 19.28 6.48 0.55
N GLN A 191 19.65 5.22 0.37
CA GLN A 191 19.56 4.51 -0.91
C GLN A 191 18.57 3.35 -0.83
N ASP A 192 17.93 3.01 -1.96
CA ASP A 192 17.16 1.77 -2.10
C ASP A 192 18.07 0.54 -2.32
N ASP A 193 17.46 -0.63 -2.49
CA ASP A 193 18.17 -1.91 -2.73
C ASP A 193 18.94 -1.94 -4.06
N GLU A 194 18.63 -1.03 -4.99
CA GLU A 194 19.29 -0.86 -6.29
C GLU A 194 20.42 0.19 -6.22
N GLY A 195 20.59 0.86 -5.08
CA GLY A 195 21.58 1.91 -4.85
C GLY A 195 21.14 3.30 -5.30
N ASN A 196 19.88 3.50 -5.64
CA ASN A 196 19.34 4.82 -6.01
C ASN A 196 19.09 5.66 -4.76
N LEU A 197 19.45 6.94 -4.81
CA LEU A 197 19.20 7.88 -3.72
C LEU A 197 17.70 8.14 -3.59
N VAL A 198 17.12 7.84 -2.41
CA VAL A 198 15.69 8.00 -2.13
C VAL A 198 15.39 9.14 -1.17
N ALA A 199 16.38 9.55 -0.37
CA ALA A 199 16.27 10.72 0.48
C ALA A 199 17.64 11.31 0.78
N VAL A 200 17.68 12.63 1.02
CA VAL A 200 18.86 13.33 1.54
C VAL A 200 18.46 14.11 2.77
N ALA A 201 19.22 13.98 3.85
CA ALA A 201 19.06 14.76 5.06
C ALA A 201 20.34 15.55 5.35
N THR A 202 20.19 16.80 5.76
CA THR A 202 21.30 17.64 6.24
C THR A 202 20.93 18.22 7.60
N VAL A 203 21.85 18.13 8.57
CA VAL A 203 21.64 18.63 9.93
C VAL A 203 22.78 19.55 10.33
N VAL A 204 22.43 20.59 11.10
CA VAL A 204 23.38 21.54 11.70
C VAL A 204 23.66 21.12 13.13
N ALA A 205 24.93 20.88 13.45
CA ALA A 205 25.34 20.85 14.84
C ALA A 205 25.47 22.29 15.36
N SER A 206 24.87 22.61 16.51
CA SER A 206 25.10 23.90 17.17
C SER A 206 25.42 23.70 18.64
N ASN A 207 26.47 24.38 19.12
CA ASN A 207 26.86 24.45 20.55
C ASN A 207 26.93 23.09 21.29
N GLY A 208 27.59 22.08 20.71
CA GLY A 208 27.90 20.83 21.42
C GLY A 208 26.73 19.83 21.51
N GLY A 209 25.70 20.02 20.70
CA GLY A 209 24.58 19.09 20.55
C GLY A 209 23.98 19.15 19.15
N TRP A 210 23.27 18.08 18.81
CA TRP A 210 22.42 18.05 17.62
C TRP A 210 21.20 18.94 17.86
N ASP A 211 20.94 19.88 16.97
CA ASP A 211 19.72 20.67 17.00
C ASP A 211 18.75 20.17 15.90
N PRO A 212 17.80 19.30 16.24
CA PRO A 212 16.86 18.74 15.28
C PRO A 212 16.00 19.82 14.60
N SER A 213 15.81 20.99 15.21
CA SER A 213 15.02 22.08 14.62
C SER A 213 15.64 22.71 13.36
N HIS A 214 16.90 22.36 13.04
CA HIS A 214 17.62 22.79 11.85
C HIS A 214 17.88 21.66 10.85
N ALA A 215 17.30 20.47 11.06
CA ALA A 215 17.33 19.41 10.06
C ALA A 215 16.49 19.83 8.85
N ARG A 216 17.03 19.66 7.64
CA ARG A 216 16.19 19.65 6.44
C ARG A 216 16.42 18.40 5.63
N TYR A 217 15.33 17.88 5.08
CA TYR A 217 15.31 16.66 4.30
C TYR A 217 14.61 16.90 2.97
N CYS A 218 14.96 16.08 1.98
CA CYS A 218 14.15 15.91 0.79
C CYS A 218 14.02 14.42 0.45
N VAL A 219 12.80 14.02 0.08
CA VAL A 219 12.53 12.71 -0.52
C VAL A 219 12.65 12.85 -2.03
N ILE A 220 13.51 12.04 -2.63
CA ILE A 220 13.68 11.99 -4.08
C ILE A 220 12.57 11.10 -4.63
N PRO A 221 11.63 11.61 -5.45
CA PRO A 221 10.58 10.80 -6.04
C PRO A 221 11.24 9.66 -6.83
N GLN A 222 10.99 8.43 -6.41
CA GLN A 222 11.44 7.29 -7.20
C GLN A 222 10.59 7.22 -8.46
N PRO A 223 11.20 6.92 -9.63
CA PRO A 223 10.40 6.59 -10.80
C PRO A 223 9.55 5.38 -10.42
N THR A 224 8.23 5.55 -10.44
CA THR A 224 7.31 4.42 -10.29
C THR A 224 7.66 3.43 -11.40
N PRO A 225 7.95 2.14 -11.10
CA PRO A 225 8.13 1.16 -12.14
C PRO A 225 6.92 1.23 -13.07
N PRO A 226 7.11 1.28 -14.40
CA PRO A 226 5.97 1.32 -15.30
C PRO A 226 5.10 0.09 -15.01
N PRO A 227 3.76 0.24 -14.91
CA PRO A 227 2.90 -0.90 -14.68
C PRO A 227 3.16 -1.95 -15.77
N PRO A 228 3.07 -3.25 -15.45
CA PRO A 228 3.23 -4.29 -16.46
C PRO A 228 2.24 -4.02 -17.59
N PRO A 229 2.65 -4.12 -18.86
CA PRO A 229 1.83 -3.69 -19.99
C PRO A 229 0.53 -4.49 -20.08
N PHE A 230 0.50 -5.69 -19.51
CA PHE A 230 -0.65 -6.57 -19.55
C PHE A 230 -0.76 -7.44 -18.29
N THR A 231 -1.95 -7.44 -17.68
CA THR A 231 -2.33 -8.33 -16.58
C THR A 231 -3.50 -9.20 -17.02
N LEU A 232 -3.36 -10.52 -16.87
CA LEU A 232 -4.39 -11.51 -17.21
C LEU A 232 -4.92 -12.16 -15.93
N TYR A 233 -6.21 -12.03 -15.68
CA TYR A 233 -6.94 -12.74 -14.63
C TYR A 233 -7.59 -13.99 -15.22
N VAL A 234 -7.53 -15.11 -14.50
CA VAL A 234 -8.20 -16.36 -14.88
C VAL A 234 -9.02 -16.87 -13.72
N SER A 235 -10.23 -17.36 -14.02
CA SER A 235 -11.15 -17.84 -13.00
C SER A 235 -12.02 -19.00 -13.45
N ASN A 236 -12.30 -19.89 -12.51
CA ASN A 236 -13.39 -20.85 -12.61
C ASN A 236 -14.64 -20.27 -11.93
N GLN A 237 -15.67 -20.00 -12.72
CA GLN A 237 -16.95 -19.45 -12.25
C GLN A 237 -18.04 -20.54 -12.16
N SER A 238 -17.71 -21.82 -12.30
CA SER A 238 -18.68 -22.92 -12.31
C SER A 238 -18.70 -23.71 -10.99
N PHE A 239 -19.85 -23.71 -10.31
CA PHE A 239 -20.05 -24.62 -9.17
C PHE A 239 -20.23 -26.09 -9.59
N GLU A 240 -20.59 -26.36 -10.85
CA GLU A 240 -20.81 -27.72 -11.34
C GLU A 240 -19.50 -28.45 -11.62
N ASP A 241 -18.48 -27.72 -12.06
CA ASP A 241 -17.12 -28.22 -12.23
C ASP A 241 -16.23 -27.56 -11.16
N PRO A 242 -16.17 -28.10 -9.92
CA PRO A 242 -15.52 -27.43 -8.80
C PRO A 242 -14.02 -27.19 -8.99
N THR A 243 -13.38 -27.98 -9.87
CA THR A 243 -11.99 -27.79 -10.32
C THR A 243 -11.92 -28.01 -11.82
N VAL A 244 -11.27 -27.08 -12.53
CA VAL A 244 -11.13 -27.09 -14.00
C VAL A 244 -9.67 -26.82 -14.36
N GLY A 245 -9.08 -27.71 -15.16
CA GLY A 245 -7.78 -27.45 -15.76
C GLY A 245 -7.96 -26.48 -16.93
N ILE A 246 -7.25 -25.36 -16.92
CA ILE A 246 -7.34 -24.33 -17.96
C ILE A 246 -5.94 -24.07 -18.53
N THR A 247 -5.82 -24.24 -19.84
CA THR A 247 -4.63 -23.84 -20.60
C THR A 247 -4.98 -22.61 -21.44
N ILE A 248 -4.17 -21.56 -21.33
CA ILE A 248 -4.29 -20.34 -22.14
C ILE A 248 -2.99 -20.11 -22.90
N THR A 249 -3.12 -19.84 -24.20
CA THR A 249 -2.01 -19.42 -25.05
C THR A 249 -2.24 -18.02 -25.61
N ILE A 250 -1.17 -17.23 -25.71
CA ILE A 250 -1.14 -15.98 -26.48
C ILE A 250 -0.12 -16.18 -27.59
N ASP A 251 -0.53 -16.01 -28.84
CA ASP A 251 0.33 -16.22 -30.03
C ASP A 251 1.08 -17.57 -30.01
N ASP A 252 0.33 -18.64 -29.72
CA ASP A 252 0.79 -20.03 -29.57
C ASP A 252 1.78 -20.28 -28.39
N GLN A 253 2.03 -19.30 -27.53
CA GLN A 253 2.83 -19.45 -26.31
C GLN A 253 1.93 -19.69 -25.10
N ILE A 254 2.19 -20.77 -24.34
CA ILE A 254 1.45 -21.06 -23.11
C ILE A 254 1.80 -20.01 -22.05
N VAL A 255 0.77 -19.27 -21.62
CA VAL A 255 0.88 -18.26 -20.56
C VAL A 255 0.22 -18.73 -19.25
N VAL A 256 -0.70 -19.70 -19.35
CA VAL A 256 -1.37 -20.33 -18.21
C VAL A 256 -1.56 -21.81 -18.52
N ASP A 257 -1.27 -22.70 -17.57
CA ASP A 257 -1.56 -24.14 -17.64
C ASP A 257 -1.69 -24.68 -16.21
N GLU A 258 -2.85 -24.43 -15.59
CA GLU A 258 -3.08 -24.69 -14.16
C GLU A 258 -4.51 -25.23 -13.90
N ASP A 259 -4.70 -25.78 -12.70
CA ASP A 259 -6.01 -26.19 -12.19
C ASP A 259 -6.64 -25.06 -11.36
N PHE A 260 -7.89 -24.71 -11.66
CA PHE A 260 -8.62 -23.62 -11.01
C PHE A 260 -9.82 -24.14 -10.22
N GLU A 261 -9.81 -23.90 -8.91
CA GLU A 261 -10.96 -24.15 -8.03
C GLU A 261 -12.01 -23.04 -8.17
N VAL A 262 -13.30 -23.40 -8.10
CA VAL A 262 -14.40 -22.40 -8.16
C VAL A 262 -14.44 -21.50 -6.93
N GLU A 263 -14.13 -22.09 -5.77
CA GLU A 263 -14.30 -21.49 -4.45
C GLU A 263 -15.65 -20.75 -4.32
N GLY A 264 -15.64 -19.41 -4.26
CA GLY A 264 -16.82 -18.57 -4.14
C GLY A 264 -17.31 -17.92 -5.44
N GLN A 265 -16.90 -18.39 -6.62
CA GLN A 265 -17.17 -17.77 -7.93
C GLN A 265 -16.58 -16.36 -8.10
N HIS A 266 -15.60 -15.96 -7.30
CA HIS A 266 -14.93 -14.66 -7.45
C HIS A 266 -13.42 -14.76 -7.24
N ASN A 267 -12.86 -15.97 -7.39
CA ASN A 267 -11.42 -16.16 -7.27
C ASN A 267 -10.74 -15.95 -8.64
N TRP A 268 -10.23 -14.74 -8.84
CA TRP A 268 -9.44 -14.36 -10.01
C TRP A 268 -7.96 -14.47 -9.68
N ILE A 269 -7.26 -15.37 -10.37
CA ILE A 269 -5.81 -15.53 -10.22
C ILE A 269 -5.11 -14.68 -11.28
N ALA A 270 -4.19 -13.82 -10.85
CA ALA A 270 -3.49 -12.89 -11.71
C ALA A 270 -2.20 -13.48 -12.29
N PHE A 271 -1.99 -13.25 -13.59
CA PHE A 271 -0.80 -13.59 -14.35
C PHE A 271 -0.28 -12.33 -15.06
N THR A 272 1.04 -12.21 -15.19
CA THR A 272 1.72 -11.08 -15.85
C THR A 272 2.58 -11.58 -17.02
N PRO A 273 1.96 -12.09 -18.10
CA PRO A 273 2.71 -12.58 -19.24
C PRO A 273 3.45 -11.44 -19.94
N ASP A 274 4.66 -11.74 -20.40
CA ASP A 274 5.48 -10.81 -21.18
C ASP A 274 4.98 -10.79 -22.63
N VAL A 275 4.09 -9.84 -22.94
CA VAL A 275 3.47 -9.68 -24.25
C VAL A 275 3.82 -8.30 -24.79
N ASP A 276 4.51 -8.27 -25.94
CA ASP A 276 4.84 -7.04 -26.65
C ASP A 276 3.58 -6.27 -27.08
N PRO A 277 3.63 -4.95 -27.26
CA PRO A 277 2.54 -4.21 -27.88
C PRO A 277 2.26 -4.67 -29.33
N GLY A 278 0.99 -4.84 -29.68
CA GLY A 278 0.60 -5.33 -31.01
C GLY A 278 -0.78 -5.95 -31.05
N ASP A 279 -1.08 -6.61 -32.18
CA ASP A 279 -2.24 -7.48 -32.33
C ASP A 279 -1.86 -8.91 -31.93
N HIS A 280 -2.71 -9.54 -31.14
CA HIS A 280 -2.49 -10.87 -30.56
C HIS A 280 -3.73 -11.73 -30.69
N THR A 281 -3.53 -13.05 -30.65
CA THR A 281 -4.63 -14.00 -30.43
C THR A 281 -4.46 -14.69 -29.08
N LEU A 282 -5.51 -14.64 -28.26
CA LEU A 282 -5.66 -15.50 -27.08
C LEU A 282 -6.51 -16.73 -27.43
N GLU A 283 -6.03 -17.92 -27.06
CA GLU A 283 -6.81 -19.15 -27.04
C GLU A 283 -6.88 -19.71 -25.63
N ALA A 284 -8.06 -20.16 -25.21
CA ALA A 284 -8.28 -20.82 -23.93
C ALA A 284 -8.96 -22.17 -24.16
N VAL A 285 -8.45 -23.21 -23.50
CA VAL A 285 -8.98 -24.58 -23.55
C VAL A 285 -9.12 -25.09 -22.12
N SER A 286 -10.24 -25.74 -21.82
CA SER A 286 -10.40 -26.46 -20.56
C SER A 286 -10.29 -27.98 -20.72
N ASP A 287 -9.83 -28.66 -19.67
CA ASP A 287 -9.84 -30.12 -19.57
C ASP A 287 -11.27 -30.72 -19.58
N LYS A 288 -12.29 -29.86 -19.42
CA LYS A 288 -13.72 -30.18 -19.53
C LYS A 288 -14.28 -29.99 -20.95
N GLY A 289 -13.46 -29.56 -21.90
CA GLY A 289 -13.82 -29.45 -23.32
C GLY A 289 -14.46 -28.12 -23.72
N ALA A 290 -14.30 -27.06 -22.94
CA ALA A 290 -14.56 -25.70 -23.43
C ALA A 290 -13.36 -25.22 -24.26
N GLU A 291 -13.64 -24.53 -25.35
CA GLU A 291 -12.64 -23.90 -26.21
C GLU A 291 -13.08 -22.47 -26.53
N PHE A 292 -12.14 -21.55 -26.59
CA PHE A 292 -12.38 -20.14 -26.90
C PHE A 292 -11.17 -19.53 -27.59
N ARG A 293 -11.42 -18.65 -28.56
CA ARG A 293 -10.39 -17.92 -29.30
C ARG A 293 -10.87 -16.48 -29.50
N VAL A 294 -9.99 -15.51 -29.23
CA VAL A 294 -10.25 -14.08 -29.41
C VAL A 294 -9.00 -13.36 -29.89
N ASP A 295 -9.18 -12.39 -30.78
CA ASP A 295 -8.14 -11.46 -31.18
C ASP A 295 -8.26 -10.17 -30.35
N PHE A 296 -7.14 -9.63 -29.89
CA PHE A 296 -7.08 -8.39 -29.09
C PHE A 296 -5.83 -7.57 -29.43
N THR A 297 -5.83 -6.29 -29.07
CA THR A 297 -4.70 -5.37 -29.33
C THR A 297 -4.19 -4.79 -28.02
N LEU A 298 -2.88 -4.84 -27.81
CA LEU A 298 -2.17 -4.14 -26.73
C LEU A 298 -1.53 -2.85 -27.26
N PRO A 299 -1.92 -1.67 -26.77
CA PRO A 299 -1.24 -0.43 -27.11
C PRO A 299 0.17 -0.36 -26.49
N ALA A 300 1.05 0.43 -27.11
CA ALA A 300 2.39 0.64 -26.57
C ALA A 300 2.36 1.59 -25.35
N GLY A 301 2.94 1.14 -24.24
CA GLY A 301 3.16 1.96 -23.05
C GLY A 301 1.90 2.27 -22.23
N GLU A 302 0.76 1.65 -22.53
CA GLU A 302 -0.44 1.74 -21.70
C GLU A 302 -0.76 0.36 -21.12
N PRO A 303 -1.00 0.25 -19.80
CA PRO A 303 -1.38 -1.02 -19.20
C PRO A 303 -2.77 -1.47 -19.68
N ARG A 304 -2.96 -2.79 -19.68
CA ARG A 304 -4.25 -3.44 -19.94
C ARG A 304 -4.51 -4.55 -18.93
N TRP A 305 -5.77 -4.69 -18.54
CA TRP A 305 -6.24 -5.73 -17.64
C TRP A 305 -7.29 -6.56 -18.36
N ALA A 306 -7.05 -7.87 -18.47
CA ALA A 306 -7.99 -8.80 -19.09
C ALA A 306 -8.41 -9.88 -18.10
N VAL A 307 -9.61 -10.42 -18.28
CA VAL A 307 -10.12 -11.56 -17.52
C VAL A 307 -10.65 -12.63 -18.47
N VAL A 308 -10.30 -13.88 -18.19
CA VAL A 308 -10.84 -15.09 -18.80
C VAL A 308 -11.59 -15.89 -17.74
N ASP A 309 -12.90 -15.97 -17.89
CA ASP A 309 -13.76 -16.71 -16.97
C ASP A 309 -14.28 -17.98 -17.63
N TYR A 310 -14.13 -19.12 -16.96
CA TYR A 310 -14.78 -20.37 -17.32
C TYR A 310 -16.17 -20.47 -16.68
N TRP A 311 -17.19 -20.77 -17.49
CA TRP A 311 -18.57 -20.92 -17.02
C TRP A 311 -19.15 -22.27 -17.43
N PHE A 312 -19.91 -22.86 -16.52
CA PHE A 312 -20.82 -23.95 -16.82
C PHE A 312 -22.00 -23.98 -15.85
N TYR A 313 -23.20 -23.85 -16.41
CA TYR A 313 -24.48 -24.10 -15.76
C TYR A 313 -25.28 -25.04 -16.67
N PRO A 314 -25.77 -26.20 -16.20
CA PRO A 314 -26.30 -27.25 -17.09
C PRO A 314 -27.57 -26.79 -17.82
N ASP A 315 -28.32 -25.88 -17.19
CA ASP A 315 -29.56 -25.33 -17.71
C ASP A 315 -29.35 -24.12 -18.66
N GLU A 316 -28.15 -23.52 -18.70
CA GLU A 316 -27.87 -22.32 -19.51
C GLU A 316 -27.08 -22.61 -20.79
N GLY A 317 -26.54 -23.83 -20.94
CA GLY A 317 -25.90 -24.27 -22.17
C GLY A 317 -24.60 -25.03 -21.96
N PRO A 318 -23.77 -25.14 -23.02
CA PRO A 318 -22.49 -25.82 -22.91
C PRO A 318 -21.49 -25.02 -22.09
N ARG A 319 -20.43 -25.71 -21.64
CA ARG A 319 -19.23 -25.11 -21.06
C ARG A 319 -18.66 -24.07 -22.02
N ARG A 320 -18.24 -22.92 -21.49
CA ARG A 320 -17.75 -21.81 -22.30
C ARG A 320 -16.77 -20.95 -21.52
N PHE A 321 -15.94 -20.20 -22.25
CA PHE A 321 -15.21 -19.08 -21.68
C PHE A 321 -15.86 -17.75 -22.06
N THR A 322 -15.60 -16.72 -21.26
CA THR A 322 -15.79 -15.32 -21.61
C THR A 322 -14.47 -14.57 -21.49
N PHE A 323 -14.32 -13.50 -22.26
CA PHE A 323 -13.14 -12.63 -22.23
C PHE A 323 -13.57 -11.16 -22.14
N ASN A 324 -12.95 -10.42 -21.23
CA ASN A 324 -13.09 -8.97 -21.14
C ASN A 324 -11.70 -8.35 -21.01
N ILE A 325 -11.51 -7.17 -21.59
CA ILE A 325 -10.26 -6.40 -21.51
C ILE A 325 -10.59 -4.92 -21.26
N SER A 326 -9.81 -4.29 -20.39
CA SER A 326 -10.03 -2.93 -19.87
C SER A 326 -8.74 -2.10 -19.91
N ASP A 327 -8.90 -0.79 -20.08
CA ASP A 327 -7.87 0.25 -19.95
C ASP A 327 -7.77 0.82 -18.53
N GLU A 328 -8.64 0.38 -17.63
CA GLU A 328 -8.57 0.60 -16.18
C GLU A 328 -8.42 -0.74 -15.44
N PRO A 329 -7.80 -0.75 -14.24
CA PRO A 329 -7.74 -1.94 -13.40
C PRO A 329 -9.12 -2.58 -13.22
N LEU A 330 -9.21 -3.89 -13.43
CA LEU A 330 -10.42 -4.64 -13.12
C LEU A 330 -10.53 -4.75 -11.59
N ALA A 331 -11.38 -3.92 -11.01
CA ALA A 331 -11.67 -3.94 -9.57
C ALA A 331 -12.83 -4.88 -9.26
N PHE A 332 -12.72 -5.55 -8.11
CA PHE A 332 -13.83 -6.28 -7.49
C PHE A 332 -14.98 -5.31 -7.21
N GLY A 333 -16.20 -5.69 -7.59
CA GLY A 333 -17.43 -4.99 -7.25
C GLY A 333 -18.41 -5.90 -6.53
#